data_AF-A0A2C9JQR0-F1
#
_entry.id   AF-A0A2C9JQR0-F1
#
_cell.length_a   1.000
_cell.length_b   1.000
_cell.length_c   1.000
_cell.angle_alpha   90.00
_cell.angle_beta   90.00
_cell.angle_gamma   90.00
#
_symmetry.space_group_name_H-M   'P 1'
#
loop_
_entity.id
_entity.type
_entity.pdbx_description
1 polymer ?
#
loop_
_entity_poly.entity_id
_entity_poly.type
_entity_poly.pdbx_seq_one_letter_code
_entity_poly.pdbx_strand_id
1 'polypeptide(L)'
;MSQCKRLGLQCYSPKCFFSLFVFSFKPIIQYIDDQFERYLNDESGLNRRHIIDNRVHCCFYFVNPSSHGLKPLDIAFMKAVHHKVNIVPVLAKADTLTQLEVTTLKRKILDQIDEFGIRIYPLPDCDSDEDEDYKEQCRQLKNAVPFAVVGANTIIEVKGRKVRGRMYPWGVVEVENPEHCDFIKLRTMLITHMQDLQEVTQESHYENYRAEKLANGGSIKHGMENGGDYSDKERELKQKEAELRRMQERLARMQAEIESKKPQHIQNGDLKSQDL
;
A
#
# COMPACT_ATOMS: atom_id res chain seq x y z
N MET A 1 -18.15 -2.42 15.28
CA MET A 1 -18.65 -2.54 13.88
C MET A 1 -19.54 -1.37 13.44
N SER A 2 -20.40 -0.79 14.29
CA SER A 2 -21.32 0.27 13.86
C SER A 2 -20.69 1.65 13.57
N GLN A 3 -19.46 1.92 14.01
CA GLN A 3 -18.74 3.17 13.66
C GLN A 3 -17.90 3.05 12.36
N CYS A 4 -17.42 1.86 11.94
CA CYS A 4 -16.72 1.69 10.64
C CYS A 4 -17.60 2.16 9.46
N LYS A 5 -18.90 1.84 9.48
CA LYS A 5 -19.83 2.16 8.38
C LYS A 5 -20.06 3.65 8.17
N ARG A 6 -19.82 4.49 9.17
CA ARG A 6 -20.03 5.95 9.06
C ARG A 6 -18.85 6.67 8.39
N LEU A 7 -17.72 5.98 8.22
CA LEU A 7 -16.48 6.47 7.61
C LEU A 7 -16.14 5.78 6.27
N GLY A 8 -17.06 5.00 5.69
CA GLY A 8 -16.79 4.25 4.45
C GLY A 8 -15.76 3.10 4.60
N LEU A 9 -15.34 2.77 5.83
CA LEU A 9 -14.33 1.76 6.09
C LEU A 9 -14.89 0.34 5.91
N GLN A 10 -14.31 -0.42 4.98
CA GLN A 10 -14.61 -1.84 4.78
C GLN A 10 -13.77 -2.69 5.72
N CYS A 11 -14.37 -3.11 6.83
CA CYS A 11 -13.70 -3.85 7.90
C CYS A 11 -13.82 -5.37 7.63
N TYR A 12 -12.73 -6.02 7.20
CA TYR A 12 -12.67 -7.47 6.94
C TYR A 12 -12.15 -8.22 8.17
N SER A 13 -12.93 -9.17 8.69
CA SER A 13 -12.49 -10.09 9.74
C SER A 13 -12.42 -11.52 9.19
N PRO A 14 -11.28 -12.22 9.27
CA PRO A 14 -11.23 -13.63 8.87
C PRO A 14 -12.14 -14.45 9.80
N LYS A 15 -13.14 -15.13 9.22
CA LYS A 15 -13.97 -16.09 9.96
C LYS A 15 -13.07 -17.25 10.39
N CYS A 16 -12.99 -17.52 11.69
CA CYS A 16 -12.26 -18.66 12.25
C CYS A 16 -12.82 -19.98 11.68
N PHE A 17 -12.10 -20.60 10.75
CA PHE A 17 -12.29 -22.00 10.38
C PHE A 17 -11.19 -22.83 11.04
N PHE A 18 -11.56 -23.50 12.10
CA PHE A 18 -10.72 -24.29 12.98
C PHE A 18 -10.55 -25.69 12.35
N SER A 19 -9.71 -25.86 11.32
CA SER A 19 -9.14 -27.15 10.89
C SER A 19 -8.34 -27.01 9.58
N LEU A 20 -7.06 -26.64 9.67
CA LEU A 20 -5.92 -27.33 9.06
C LEU A 20 -4.67 -26.51 9.36
N PHE A 21 -3.75 -27.11 10.09
CA PHE A 21 -2.39 -26.61 10.29
C PHE A 21 -1.73 -26.48 8.92
N VAL A 22 -0.99 -25.38 8.68
CA VAL A 22 -0.28 -24.98 7.45
C VAL A 22 -1.02 -23.88 6.63
N PHE A 23 -0.72 -22.63 6.97
CA PHE A 23 -1.07 -21.35 6.29
C PHE A 23 -2.45 -20.69 6.54
N SER A 24 -2.82 -20.47 7.80
CA SER A 24 -4.05 -19.71 8.13
C SER A 24 -4.10 -18.27 7.58
N PHE A 25 -2.97 -17.71 7.10
CA PHE A 25 -2.91 -16.32 6.62
C PHE A 25 -2.73 -16.17 5.10
N LYS A 26 -2.54 -17.25 4.36
CA LYS A 26 -2.49 -17.20 2.88
C LYS A 26 -3.72 -16.53 2.26
N PRO A 27 -4.95 -16.81 2.70
CA PRO A 27 -6.13 -16.13 2.16
C PRO A 27 -6.13 -14.63 2.37
N ILE A 28 -5.49 -14.14 3.45
CA ILE A 28 -5.39 -12.71 3.75
C ILE A 28 -4.42 -12.05 2.76
N ILE A 29 -3.26 -12.67 2.54
CA ILE A 29 -2.28 -12.18 1.56
C ILE A 29 -2.90 -12.18 0.16
N GLN A 30 -3.54 -13.29 -0.22
CA GLN A 30 -4.22 -13.39 -1.51
C GLN A 30 -5.31 -12.33 -1.66
N TYR A 31 -6.10 -12.07 -0.61
CA TYR A 31 -7.10 -11.01 -0.65
C TYR A 31 -6.49 -9.63 -0.94
N ILE A 32 -5.36 -9.30 -0.31
CA ILE A 32 -4.64 -8.05 -0.54
C ILE A 32 -4.13 -7.98 -1.99
N ASP A 33 -3.51 -9.06 -2.48
CA ASP A 33 -3.01 -9.16 -3.85
C ASP A 33 -4.15 -9.05 -4.89
N ASP A 34 -5.28 -9.70 -4.64
CA ASP A 34 -6.48 -9.62 -5.48
C ASP A 34 -7.03 -8.19 -5.54
N GLN A 35 -6.98 -7.42 -4.45
CA GLN A 35 -7.40 -6.02 -4.47
C GLN A 35 -6.44 -5.17 -5.32
N PHE A 36 -5.13 -5.40 -5.22
CA PHE A 36 -4.16 -4.70 -6.07
C PHE A 36 -4.28 -5.08 -7.54
N GLU A 37 -4.54 -6.36 -7.85
CA GLU A 37 -4.74 -6.82 -9.22
C GLU A 37 -6.02 -6.23 -9.85
N ARG A 38 -7.11 -6.15 -9.09
CA ARG A 38 -8.34 -5.48 -9.55
C ARG A 38 -8.09 -4.01 -9.88
N TYR A 39 -7.39 -3.31 -8.98
CA TYR A 39 -7.06 -1.90 -9.20
C TYR A 39 -6.18 -1.71 -10.44
N LEU A 40 -5.17 -2.56 -10.63
CA LEU A 40 -4.28 -2.53 -11.79
C LEU A 40 -5.03 -2.79 -13.12
N ASN A 41 -5.97 -3.73 -13.11
CA ASN A 41 -6.81 -4.04 -14.28
C ASN A 41 -7.74 -2.87 -14.64
N ASP A 42 -8.35 -2.25 -13.62
CA ASP A 42 -9.23 -1.09 -13.80
C ASP A 42 -8.44 0.15 -14.29
N GLU A 43 -7.22 0.36 -13.80
CA GLU A 43 -6.31 1.41 -14.25
C GLU A 43 -5.87 1.20 -15.72
N SER A 44 -5.58 -0.05 -16.08
CA SER A 44 -5.18 -0.46 -17.43
C SER A 44 -6.33 -0.44 -18.43
N GLY A 45 -7.57 -0.51 -17.95
CA GLY A 45 -8.79 -0.52 -18.76
C GLY A 45 -9.10 0.80 -19.47
N LEU A 46 -10.09 0.75 -20.37
CA LEU A 46 -10.56 1.91 -21.15
C LEU A 46 -11.46 2.87 -20.34
N ASN A 47 -12.05 2.40 -19.24
CA ASN A 47 -13.04 3.13 -18.44
C ASN A 47 -12.44 3.73 -17.16
N ARG A 48 -11.45 4.60 -17.30
CA ARG A 48 -10.67 5.20 -16.17
C ARG A 48 -11.42 6.22 -15.30
N ARG A 49 -12.67 6.57 -15.62
CA ARG A 49 -13.38 7.70 -14.98
C ARG A 49 -14.05 7.38 -13.65
N HIS A 50 -14.23 6.10 -13.30
CA HIS A 50 -14.93 5.70 -12.07
C HIS A 50 -14.34 4.42 -11.47
N ILE A 51 -13.05 4.46 -11.13
CA ILE A 51 -12.35 3.35 -10.46
C ILE A 51 -12.77 3.34 -8.99
N ILE A 52 -13.22 2.18 -8.49
CA ILE A 52 -13.58 2.00 -7.08
C ILE A 52 -12.34 1.48 -6.35
N ASP A 53 -11.80 2.27 -5.44
CA ASP A 53 -10.67 1.86 -4.62
C ASP A 53 -11.10 0.92 -3.48
N ASN A 54 -10.77 -0.37 -3.62
CA ASN A 54 -11.01 -1.39 -2.60
C ASN A 54 -9.72 -1.86 -1.92
N ARG A 55 -8.60 -1.13 -2.10
CA ARG A 55 -7.31 -1.53 -1.56
C ARG A 55 -7.30 -1.43 -0.03
N VAL A 56 -6.46 -2.25 0.58
CA VAL A 56 -6.34 -2.28 2.04
C VAL A 56 -5.32 -1.23 2.47
N HIS A 57 -5.80 -0.13 3.05
CA HIS A 57 -4.94 0.98 3.48
C HIS A 57 -4.24 0.74 4.82
N CYS A 58 -4.84 -0.06 5.69
CA CYS A 58 -4.33 -0.31 7.03
C CYS A 58 -4.77 -1.70 7.53
N CYS A 59 -3.84 -2.40 8.18
CA CYS A 59 -4.04 -3.70 8.80
C CYS A 59 -3.80 -3.60 10.30
N PHE A 60 -4.88 -3.67 11.10
CA PHE A 60 -4.75 -3.80 12.55
C PHE A 60 -4.40 -5.23 12.92
N TYR A 61 -3.19 -5.41 13.44
CA TYR A 61 -2.73 -6.71 13.91
C TYR A 61 -2.94 -6.86 15.41
N PHE A 62 -3.89 -7.71 15.79
CA PHE A 62 -4.23 -7.95 17.19
C PHE A 62 -3.30 -8.98 17.81
N VAL A 63 -2.37 -8.51 18.65
CA VAL A 63 -1.49 -9.35 19.45
C VAL A 63 -2.26 -9.85 20.68
N ASN A 64 -2.06 -11.13 21.02
CA ASN A 64 -2.68 -11.74 22.18
C ASN A 64 -2.03 -11.22 23.48
N PRO A 65 -2.80 -10.73 24.47
CA PRO A 65 -2.23 -10.24 25.72
C PRO A 65 -1.58 -11.34 26.56
N SER A 66 -2.02 -12.59 26.43
CA SER A 66 -1.48 -13.71 27.22
C SER A 66 -0.14 -14.23 26.72
N SER A 67 0.41 -13.71 25.62
CA SER A 67 1.74 -14.09 25.16
C SER A 67 2.81 -13.20 25.77
N HIS A 68 3.89 -13.80 26.28
CA HIS A 68 5.04 -13.07 26.83
C HIS A 68 5.93 -12.41 25.74
N GLY A 69 5.39 -12.19 24.54
CA GLY A 69 6.05 -11.71 23.33
C GLY A 69 5.23 -12.04 22.07
N LEU A 70 5.80 -11.78 20.89
CA LEU A 70 5.26 -12.17 19.59
C LEU A 70 5.44 -13.67 19.36
N LYS A 71 4.39 -14.33 18.87
CA LYS A 71 4.49 -15.74 18.50
C LYS A 71 5.24 -15.89 17.17
N PRO A 72 5.90 -17.02 16.92
CA PRO A 72 6.55 -17.29 15.62
C PRO A 72 5.59 -17.16 14.43
N LEU A 73 4.30 -17.51 14.64
CA LEU A 73 3.25 -17.33 13.64
C LEU A 73 2.98 -15.84 13.34
N ASP A 74 2.98 -15.00 14.38
CA ASP A 74 2.75 -13.57 14.28
C ASP A 74 3.89 -12.91 13.49
N ILE A 75 5.12 -13.31 13.79
CA ILE A 75 6.34 -12.87 13.08
C ILE A 75 6.28 -13.29 11.62
N ALA A 76 5.94 -14.55 11.33
CA ALA A 76 5.83 -15.05 9.95
C ALA A 76 4.75 -14.29 9.15
N PHE A 77 3.61 -13.99 9.79
CA PHE A 77 2.55 -13.19 9.17
C PHE A 77 2.99 -11.75 8.89
N MET A 78 3.53 -11.07 9.91
CA MET A 78 3.98 -9.69 9.77
C MET A 78 5.06 -9.56 8.71
N LYS A 79 6.05 -10.46 8.67
CA LYS A 79 7.08 -10.49 7.61
C LYS A 79 6.48 -10.69 6.22
N ALA A 80 5.46 -11.51 6.07
CA ALA A 80 4.84 -11.74 4.77
C ALA A 80 4.00 -10.54 4.28
N VAL A 81 3.54 -9.67 5.20
CA VAL A 81 2.54 -8.64 4.92
C VAL A 81 3.11 -7.21 5.00
N HIS A 82 4.22 -7.00 5.71
CA HIS A 82 4.82 -5.68 5.98
C HIS A 82 5.22 -4.86 4.73
N HIS A 83 5.32 -5.49 3.55
CA HIS A 83 5.66 -4.84 2.29
C HIS A 83 4.42 -4.56 1.43
N LYS A 84 3.26 -5.10 1.82
CA LYS A 84 2.00 -5.01 1.07
C LYS A 84 0.97 -4.09 1.71
N VAL A 85 1.03 -3.88 3.02
CA VAL A 85 0.06 -3.04 3.75
C VAL A 85 0.70 -2.45 5.00
N ASN A 86 0.20 -1.28 5.39
CA ASN A 86 0.54 -0.62 6.64
C ASN A 86 0.04 -1.43 7.84
N ILE A 87 0.97 -2.02 8.59
CA ILE A 87 0.65 -2.81 9.79
C ILE A 87 0.67 -1.88 11.01
N VAL A 88 -0.44 -1.87 11.76
CA VAL A 88 -0.54 -1.21 13.06
C VAL A 88 -0.76 -2.27 14.14
N PRO A 89 0.25 -2.53 14.99
CA PRO A 89 0.14 -3.51 16.06
C PRO A 89 -0.75 -3.00 17.20
N VAL A 90 -1.69 -3.84 17.62
CA VAL A 90 -2.68 -3.52 18.66
C VAL A 90 -2.70 -4.66 19.68
N LEU A 91 -2.53 -4.34 20.96
CA LEU A 91 -2.70 -5.28 22.06
C LEU A 91 -4.20 -5.46 22.34
N ALA A 92 -4.72 -6.66 22.09
CA ALA A 92 -6.11 -6.98 22.33
C ALA A 92 -6.40 -7.21 23.82
N LYS A 93 -7.64 -6.96 24.26
CA LYS A 93 -8.12 -7.27 25.62
C LYS A 93 -7.13 -6.80 26.72
N ALA A 94 -6.68 -5.55 26.61
CA ALA A 94 -5.71 -4.98 27.54
C ALA A 94 -6.18 -4.98 29.01
N ASP A 95 -7.49 -5.08 29.24
CA ASP A 95 -8.11 -5.21 30.55
C ASP A 95 -7.80 -6.53 31.28
N THR A 96 -7.16 -7.48 30.61
CA THR A 96 -6.66 -8.72 31.22
C THR A 96 -5.26 -8.59 31.81
N LEU A 97 -4.57 -7.47 31.56
CA LEU A 97 -3.20 -7.22 31.98
C LEU A 97 -3.15 -6.04 32.95
N THR A 98 -2.20 -6.08 33.87
CA THR A 98 -1.87 -4.92 34.71
C THR A 98 -1.06 -3.89 33.92
N GLN A 99 -1.06 -2.63 34.37
CA GLN A 99 -0.33 -1.55 33.70
C GLN A 99 1.18 -1.86 33.55
N LEU A 100 1.77 -2.54 34.55
CA LEU A 100 3.17 -2.94 34.52
C LEU A 100 3.44 -4.02 33.45
N GLU A 101 2.55 -5.01 33.35
CA GLU A 101 2.62 -6.06 32.34
C GLU A 101 2.44 -5.50 30.93
N VAL A 102 1.50 -4.57 30.74
CA VAL A 102 1.31 -3.87 29.46
C VAL A 102 2.59 -3.17 29.04
N THR A 103 3.20 -2.36 29.92
CA THR A 103 4.44 -1.64 29.59
C THR A 103 5.59 -2.60 29.26
N THR A 104 5.70 -3.70 30.00
CA THR A 104 6.72 -4.73 29.75
C THR A 104 6.49 -5.43 28.41
N LEU A 105 5.24 -5.78 28.09
CA LEU A 105 4.87 -6.44 26.84
C LEU A 105 5.03 -5.51 25.64
N LYS A 106 4.65 -4.22 25.76
CA LYS A 106 4.86 -3.22 24.71
C LYS A 106 6.34 -3.15 24.32
N ARG A 107 7.23 -3.03 25.30
CA ARG A 107 8.69 -2.99 25.08
C ARG A 107 9.18 -4.25 24.37
N LYS A 108 8.83 -5.44 24.89
CA LYS A 108 9.22 -6.71 24.28
C LYS A 108 8.74 -6.85 22.83
N ILE A 109 7.53 -6.40 22.52
CA ILE A 109 7.00 -6.45 21.15
C ILE A 109 7.80 -5.53 20.24
N LEU A 110 8.13 -4.31 20.68
CA LEU A 110 8.95 -3.38 19.91
C LEU A 110 10.35 -3.93 19.66
N ASP A 111 11.00 -4.47 20.70
CA ASP A 111 12.33 -5.09 20.60
C ASP A 111 12.32 -6.23 19.57
N GLN A 112 11.29 -7.08 19.58
CA GLN A 112 11.15 -8.18 18.62
C GLN A 112 10.84 -7.70 17.20
N ILE A 113 10.02 -6.65 17.04
CA ILE A 113 9.74 -6.06 15.72
C ILE A 113 11.04 -5.58 15.06
N ASP A 114 11.90 -4.90 15.82
CA ASP A 114 13.20 -4.44 15.36
C ASP A 114 14.17 -5.60 15.10
N GLU A 115 14.27 -6.56 16.01
CA GLU A 115 15.13 -7.75 15.86
C GLU A 115 14.80 -8.53 14.58
N PHE A 116 13.51 -8.67 14.25
CA PHE A 116 13.06 -9.39 13.07
C PHE A 116 13.03 -8.53 11.79
N GLY A 117 13.29 -7.22 11.87
CA GLY A 117 13.26 -6.30 10.73
C GLY A 117 11.86 -6.09 10.15
N ILE A 118 10.83 -6.10 10.99
CA ILE A 118 9.44 -5.92 10.57
C ILE A 118 9.14 -4.41 10.46
N ARG A 119 8.80 -3.95 9.25
CA ARG A 119 8.35 -2.58 9.03
C ARG A 119 6.89 -2.43 9.43
N ILE A 120 6.64 -1.75 10.54
CA ILE A 120 5.31 -1.27 10.91
C ILE A 120 5.09 0.14 10.37
N TYR A 121 3.84 0.59 10.36
CA TYR A 121 3.52 1.95 9.93
C TYR A 121 4.21 2.99 10.84
N PRO A 122 5.16 3.79 10.31
CA PRO A 122 5.73 4.89 11.06
C PRO A 122 4.71 6.03 11.06
N LEU A 123 4.32 6.51 12.25
CA LEU A 123 3.52 7.73 12.28
C LEU A 123 4.40 8.88 11.77
N PRO A 124 3.89 9.75 10.88
CA PRO A 124 4.65 10.88 10.36
C PRO A 124 5.16 11.77 11.49
N ASP A 125 6.35 12.35 11.32
CA ASP A 125 6.86 13.40 12.20
C ASP A 125 6.03 14.66 12.01
N CYS A 126 5.82 15.39 13.10
CA CYS A 126 5.09 16.65 13.06
C CYS A 126 6.06 17.74 12.61
N ASP A 127 5.60 18.60 11.70
CA ASP A 127 6.43 19.63 11.06
C ASP A 127 7.03 20.58 12.11
N SER A 128 8.20 21.14 11.81
CA SER A 128 8.92 22.04 12.72
C SER A 128 8.12 23.29 13.10
N ASP A 129 7.16 23.66 12.25
CA ASP A 129 6.42 24.91 12.31
C ASP A 129 5.13 24.76 13.14
N GLU A 130 4.80 23.54 13.57
CA GLU A 130 3.66 23.23 14.44
C GLU A 130 3.93 23.64 15.90
N ASP A 131 2.85 23.93 16.63
CA ASP A 131 2.90 24.30 18.04
C ASP A 131 3.52 23.18 18.91
N GLU A 132 4.23 23.55 19.97
CA GLU A 132 4.86 22.59 20.89
C GLU A 132 3.84 21.63 21.54
N ASP A 133 2.63 22.10 21.81
CA ASP A 133 1.54 21.26 22.33
C ASP A 133 1.13 20.17 21.34
N TYR A 134 1.11 20.47 20.03
CA TYR A 134 0.79 19.50 18.98
C TYR A 134 1.92 18.48 18.82
N LYS A 135 3.18 18.95 18.81
CA LYS A 135 4.37 18.07 18.79
C LYS A 135 4.37 17.09 19.96
N GLU A 136 4.02 17.54 21.16
CA GLU A 136 3.90 16.68 22.33
C GLU A 136 2.82 15.61 22.14
N GLN A 137 1.65 15.98 21.61
CA GLN A 137 0.57 15.02 21.31
C GLN A 137 1.02 13.98 20.28
N CYS A 138 1.72 14.39 19.22
CA CYS A 138 2.28 13.47 18.22
C CYS A 138 3.25 12.48 18.86
N ARG A 139 4.15 12.96 19.73
CA ARG A 139 5.12 12.14 20.44
C ARG A 139 4.44 11.14 21.39
N GLN A 140 3.42 11.59 22.12
CA GLN A 140 2.63 10.72 22.99
C GLN A 140 1.90 9.63 22.18
N LEU A 141 1.43 9.97 20.98
CA LEU A 141 0.77 9.01 20.10
C LEU A 141 1.75 7.96 19.56
N LYS A 142 2.96 8.37 19.16
CA LYS A 142 4.05 7.46 18.75
C LYS A 142 4.45 6.52 19.88
N ASN A 143 4.66 7.06 21.07
CA ASN A 143 5.05 6.27 22.26
C ASN A 143 3.94 5.32 22.74
N ALA A 144 2.69 5.54 22.33
CA ALA A 144 1.58 4.67 22.69
C ALA A 144 1.55 3.37 21.87
N VAL A 145 2.27 3.30 20.74
CA VAL A 145 2.37 2.10 19.89
C VAL A 145 3.24 1.04 20.58
N PRO A 146 2.81 -0.23 20.66
CA PRO A 146 1.53 -0.77 20.20
C PRO A 146 0.34 -0.41 21.12
N PHE A 147 -0.80 -0.05 20.52
CA PHE A 147 -1.97 0.46 21.27
C PHE A 147 -2.62 -0.62 22.12
N ALA A 148 -2.79 -0.37 23.42
CA ALA A 148 -3.48 -1.28 24.34
C ALA A 148 -4.97 -0.96 24.38
N VAL A 149 -5.79 -1.79 23.70
CA VAL A 149 -7.22 -1.49 23.52
C VAL A 149 -8.13 -2.50 24.20
N VAL A 150 -9.27 -1.98 24.64
CA VAL A 150 -10.37 -2.76 25.19
C VAL A 150 -11.60 -2.53 24.31
N GLY A 151 -12.20 -3.61 23.82
CA GLY A 151 -13.44 -3.54 23.06
C GLY A 151 -14.65 -3.82 23.94
N ALA A 152 -15.68 -2.98 23.87
CA ALA A 152 -16.97 -3.23 24.50
C ALA A 152 -18.12 -2.95 23.53
N ASN A 153 -19.06 -3.89 23.43
CA ASN A 153 -20.33 -3.68 22.74
C ASN A 153 -21.44 -3.23 23.70
N THR A 154 -21.24 -3.38 25.01
CA THR A 154 -22.21 -3.04 26.04
C THR A 154 -22.11 -1.57 26.43
N ILE A 155 -23.25 -0.92 26.59
CA ILE A 155 -23.36 0.43 27.15
C ILE A 155 -23.73 0.29 28.62
N ILE A 156 -22.97 0.95 29.48
CA ILE A 156 -23.14 0.94 30.93
C ILE A 156 -23.28 2.37 31.42
N GLU A 157 -24.02 2.57 32.50
CA GLU A 157 -24.19 3.88 33.12
C GLU A 157 -23.20 4.03 34.26
N VAL A 158 -22.28 4.98 34.12
CA VAL A 158 -21.27 5.29 35.14
C VAL A 158 -21.38 6.77 35.45
N LYS A 159 -21.59 7.12 36.73
CA LYS A 159 -21.73 8.51 37.20
C LYS A 159 -22.78 9.33 36.40
N GLY A 160 -23.90 8.70 36.04
CA GLY A 160 -25.00 9.31 35.27
C GLY A 160 -24.73 9.49 33.78
N ARG A 161 -23.62 8.98 33.25
CA ARG A 161 -23.30 9.01 31.81
C ARG A 161 -23.33 7.60 31.23
N LYS A 162 -23.95 7.46 30.06
CA LYS A 162 -23.94 6.21 29.29
C LYS A 162 -22.63 6.10 28.50
N VAL A 163 -21.73 5.25 28.97
CA VAL A 163 -20.41 5.01 28.37
C VAL A 163 -20.29 3.57 27.89
N ARG A 164 -19.46 3.31 26.88
CA ARG A 164 -19.15 1.93 26.47
C ARG A 164 -18.12 1.34 27.42
N GLY A 165 -18.40 0.16 27.96
CA GLY A 165 -17.49 -0.45 28.93
C GLY A 165 -17.79 -1.91 29.21
N ARG A 166 -16.84 -2.55 29.89
CA ARG A 166 -16.96 -3.92 30.41
C ARG A 166 -17.17 -3.86 31.91
N MET A 167 -18.17 -4.59 32.39
CA MET A 167 -18.47 -4.69 33.82
C MET A 167 -17.93 -6.02 34.34
N TYR A 168 -17.17 -5.94 35.42
CA TYR A 168 -16.65 -7.06 36.18
C TYR A 168 -17.16 -6.99 37.63
N PRO A 169 -17.17 -8.10 38.38
CA PRO A 169 -17.53 -8.07 39.79
C PRO A 169 -16.68 -7.10 40.64
N TRP A 170 -15.43 -6.87 40.22
CA TRP A 170 -14.47 -5.99 40.91
C TRP A 170 -14.44 -4.55 40.38
N GLY A 171 -15.19 -4.21 39.33
CA GLY A 171 -15.18 -2.86 38.80
C GLY A 171 -15.60 -2.75 37.35
N VAL A 172 -15.45 -1.54 36.82
CA VAL A 172 -15.91 -1.18 35.48
C VAL A 172 -14.75 -0.64 34.66
N VAL A 173 -14.57 -1.20 33.46
CA VAL A 173 -13.58 -0.73 32.48
C VAL A 173 -14.30 0.09 31.41
N GLU A 174 -14.14 1.40 31.49
CA GLU A 174 -14.57 2.36 30.47
C GLU A 174 -13.64 2.35 29.25
N VAL A 175 -14.19 2.15 28.05
CA VAL A 175 -13.41 2.10 26.78
C VAL A 175 -12.98 3.49 26.33
N GLU A 176 -13.73 4.52 26.69
CA GLU A 176 -13.43 5.91 26.31
C GLU A 176 -12.63 6.65 27.39
N ASN A 177 -12.08 5.93 28.38
CA ASN A 177 -11.21 6.54 29.39
C ASN A 177 -9.73 6.29 29.04
N PRO A 178 -8.91 7.35 28.83
CA PRO A 178 -7.50 7.21 28.48
C PRO A 178 -6.64 6.59 29.60
N GLU A 179 -7.12 6.61 30.84
CA GLU A 179 -6.47 5.96 32.00
C GLU A 179 -6.64 4.44 31.96
N HIS A 180 -7.68 3.94 31.29
CA HIS A 180 -7.99 2.51 31.22
C HIS A 180 -7.48 1.86 29.95
N CYS A 181 -7.51 2.56 28.81
CA CYS A 181 -7.01 2.03 27.55
C CYS A 181 -6.67 3.11 26.53
N ASP A 182 -5.85 2.74 25.55
CA ASP A 182 -5.41 3.60 24.44
C ASP A 182 -6.42 3.65 23.29
N PHE A 183 -7.69 3.28 23.51
CA PHE A 183 -8.69 3.23 22.44
C PHE A 183 -8.93 4.61 21.80
N ILE A 184 -8.94 5.69 22.59
CA ILE A 184 -9.04 7.05 22.05
C ILE A 184 -7.84 7.36 21.17
N LYS A 185 -6.62 7.01 21.61
CA LYS A 185 -5.39 7.24 20.86
C LYS A 185 -5.43 6.51 19.51
N LEU A 186 -5.82 5.23 19.50
CA LEU A 186 -6.00 4.45 18.27
C LEU A 186 -7.04 5.09 17.33
N ARG A 187 -8.17 5.57 17.87
CA ARG A 187 -9.21 6.24 17.08
C ARG A 187 -8.71 7.54 16.47
N THR A 188 -8.02 8.36 17.25
CA THR A 188 -7.44 9.62 16.79
C THR A 188 -6.40 9.37 15.69
N MET A 189 -5.50 8.40 15.90
CA MET A 189 -4.50 8.00 14.91
C MET A 189 -5.16 7.63 13.57
N LEU A 190 -6.19 6.80 13.59
CA LEU A 190 -6.87 6.37 12.37
C LEU A 190 -7.57 7.52 11.63
N ILE A 191 -8.14 8.48 12.36
CA ILE A 191 -8.87 9.61 11.74
C ILE A 191 -7.87 10.63 11.17
N THR A 192 -6.84 10.99 11.93
CA THR A 192 -5.86 12.00 11.54
C THR A 192 -4.95 11.50 10.40
N HIS A 193 -4.53 10.23 10.45
CA HIS A 193 -3.57 9.68 9.49
C HIS A 193 -4.22 8.83 8.39
N MET A 194 -5.54 8.94 8.18
CA MET A 194 -6.22 8.16 7.13
C MET A 194 -5.70 8.49 5.73
N GLN A 195 -5.44 9.77 5.46
CA GLN A 195 -4.92 10.26 4.18
C GLN A 195 -3.50 9.72 3.93
N ASP A 196 -2.62 9.86 4.92
CA ASP A 196 -1.24 9.36 4.86
C ASP A 196 -1.18 7.84 4.66
N LEU A 197 -2.03 7.07 5.37
CA LEU A 197 -2.16 5.64 5.15
C LEU A 197 -2.54 5.29 3.70
N GLN A 198 -3.41 6.09 3.06
CA GLN A 198 -3.77 5.92 1.66
C GLN A 198 -2.60 6.25 0.73
N GLU A 199 -1.89 7.35 0.99
CA GLU A 199 -0.73 7.80 0.21
C GLU A 199 0.41 6.77 0.27
N VAL A 200 0.79 6.29 1.46
CA VAL A 200 1.79 5.22 1.61
C VAL A 200 1.35 3.94 0.90
N THR A 201 0.05 3.62 0.92
CA THR A 201 -0.47 2.44 0.20
C THR A 201 -0.35 2.62 -1.31
N GLN A 202 -0.61 3.81 -1.84
CA GLN A 202 -0.46 4.13 -3.26
C GLN A 202 1.01 4.13 -3.68
N GLU A 203 1.84 4.95 -3.04
CA GLU A 203 3.20 5.27 -3.49
C GLU A 203 4.21 4.17 -3.18
N SER A 204 3.98 3.40 -2.11
CA SER A 204 4.89 2.34 -1.70
C SER A 204 4.31 0.97 -2.02
N HIS A 205 3.20 0.58 -1.38
CA HIS A 205 2.73 -0.80 -1.48
C HIS A 205 2.22 -1.18 -2.89
N TYR A 206 1.39 -0.33 -3.48
CA TYR A 206 0.82 -0.55 -4.80
C TYR A 206 1.87 -0.40 -5.91
N GLU A 207 2.69 0.65 -5.89
CA GLU A 207 3.75 0.80 -6.90
C GLU A 207 4.79 -0.32 -6.84
N ASN A 208 5.17 -0.82 -5.66
CA ASN A 208 6.06 -1.98 -5.55
C ASN A 208 5.42 -3.23 -6.19
N TYR A 209 4.14 -3.48 -5.91
CA TYR A 209 3.40 -4.60 -6.53
C TYR A 209 3.29 -4.44 -8.06
N ARG A 210 3.00 -3.22 -8.52
CA ARG A 210 2.91 -2.88 -9.94
C ARG A 210 4.25 -3.06 -10.65
N ALA A 211 5.35 -2.60 -10.05
CA ALA A 211 6.70 -2.79 -10.57
C ALA A 211 7.06 -4.28 -10.65
N GLU A 212 6.76 -5.07 -9.62
CA GLU A 212 6.98 -6.52 -9.63
C GLU A 212 6.14 -7.23 -10.71
N LYS A 213 4.86 -6.88 -10.85
CA LYS A 213 3.98 -7.42 -11.88
C LYS A 213 4.40 -7.01 -13.29
N LEU A 214 4.92 -5.80 -13.51
CA LEU A 214 5.44 -5.36 -14.81
C LEU A 214 6.79 -6.02 -15.13
N ALA A 215 7.66 -6.23 -14.13
CA ALA A 215 8.93 -6.91 -14.30
C ALA A 215 8.73 -8.40 -14.61
N ASN A 216 7.84 -9.08 -13.88
CA ASN A 216 7.46 -10.47 -14.15
C ASN A 216 6.52 -10.59 -15.37
N GLY A 217 5.85 -9.50 -15.72
CA GLY A 217 4.84 -9.36 -16.78
C GLY A 217 5.34 -8.59 -18.00
N GLY A 218 6.66 -8.55 -18.27
CA GLY A 218 7.17 -8.31 -19.62
C GLY A 218 6.60 -9.29 -20.66
N SER A 219 5.89 -10.33 -20.19
CA SER A 219 4.81 -11.00 -20.91
C SER A 219 3.46 -10.51 -20.39
N ILE A 220 2.97 -9.37 -20.89
CA ILE A 220 1.55 -9.02 -20.72
C ILE A 220 0.78 -10.14 -21.42
N LYS A 221 0.24 -11.07 -20.63
CA LYS A 221 -0.94 -11.82 -21.00
C LYS A 221 -2.06 -10.80 -21.12
N HIS A 222 -2.12 -10.16 -22.28
CA HIS A 222 -3.36 -9.61 -22.77
C HIS A 222 -4.39 -10.72 -22.61
N GLY A 223 -5.52 -10.41 -21.97
CA GLY A 223 -6.67 -11.29 -21.89
C GLY A 223 -6.93 -11.89 -23.27
N MET A 224 -6.58 -13.16 -23.40
CA MET A 224 -6.75 -13.96 -24.61
C MET A 224 -8.05 -14.73 -24.46
N GLU A 225 -9.13 -13.99 -24.24
CA GLU A 225 -10.49 -14.41 -24.55
C GLU A 225 -10.92 -13.58 -25.77
N ASN A 226 -10.38 -13.95 -26.94
CA ASN A 226 -10.92 -13.77 -28.30
C ASN A 226 -9.79 -14.02 -29.31
N GLY A 227 -9.51 -15.30 -29.57
CA GLY A 227 -8.42 -15.79 -30.41
C GLY A 227 -8.66 -15.66 -31.92
N GLY A 228 -8.85 -14.43 -32.43
CA GLY A 228 -9.06 -14.21 -33.88
C GLY A 228 -8.29 -13.06 -34.54
N ASP A 229 -7.87 -12.02 -33.80
CA ASP A 229 -7.50 -10.73 -34.43
C ASP A 229 -5.98 -10.44 -34.50
N TYR A 230 -5.14 -11.21 -33.81
CA TYR A 230 -3.68 -10.95 -33.76
C TYR A 230 -2.94 -11.34 -35.05
N SER A 231 -3.40 -12.37 -35.78
CA SER A 231 -2.76 -12.79 -37.03
C SER A 231 -2.95 -11.79 -38.17
N ASP A 232 -4.08 -11.06 -38.16
CA ASP A 232 -4.43 -10.14 -39.23
C ASP A 232 -3.68 -8.81 -39.09
N LYS A 233 -3.57 -8.28 -37.87
CA LYS A 233 -2.73 -7.11 -37.59
C LYS A 233 -1.24 -7.38 -37.84
N GLU A 234 -0.73 -8.57 -37.50
CA GLU A 234 0.68 -8.91 -37.80
C GLU A 234 0.93 -9.05 -39.31
N ARG A 235 -0.05 -9.57 -40.07
CA ARG A 235 0.00 -9.62 -41.54
C ARG A 235 -0.05 -8.23 -42.17
N GLU A 236 -0.91 -7.34 -41.67
CA GLU A 236 -0.97 -5.94 -42.13
C GLU A 236 0.32 -5.17 -41.81
N LEU A 237 0.92 -5.41 -40.63
CA LEU A 237 2.19 -4.76 -40.27
C LEU A 237 3.33 -5.20 -41.20
N LYS A 238 3.43 -6.51 -41.48
CA LYS A 238 4.42 -7.06 -42.43
C LYS A 238 4.19 -6.56 -43.86
N GLN A 239 2.93 -6.41 -44.28
CA GLN A 239 2.62 -5.83 -45.59
C GLN A 239 3.01 -4.35 -45.68
N LYS A 240 2.68 -3.54 -44.66
CA LYS A 240 3.08 -2.13 -44.60
C LYS A 240 4.59 -1.96 -44.53
N GLU A 241 5.30 -2.80 -43.77
CA GLU A 241 6.76 -2.76 -43.69
C GLU A 241 7.41 -3.13 -45.04
N ALA A 242 6.87 -4.12 -45.74
CA ALA A 242 7.32 -4.49 -47.08
C ALA A 242 7.05 -3.38 -48.12
N GLU A 243 5.91 -2.69 -48.03
CA GLU A 243 5.61 -1.52 -48.87
C GLU A 243 6.54 -0.34 -48.57
N LEU A 244 6.75 0.00 -47.30
CA LEU A 244 7.66 1.08 -46.89
C LEU A 244 9.08 0.81 -47.38
N ARG A 245 9.56 -0.43 -47.27
CA ARG A 245 10.88 -0.82 -47.76
C ARG A 245 11.01 -0.66 -49.28
N ARG A 246 9.99 -1.09 -50.04
CA ARG A 246 9.95 -0.87 -51.50
C ARG A 246 9.89 0.60 -51.87
N MET A 247 9.18 1.41 -51.09
CA MET A 247 9.08 2.86 -51.32
C MET A 247 10.41 3.56 -51.01
N GLN A 248 11.09 3.18 -49.93
CA GLN A 248 12.44 3.66 -49.58
C GLN A 248 13.47 3.31 -50.65
N GLU A 249 13.46 2.09 -51.20
CA GLU A 249 14.35 1.72 -52.30
C GLU A 249 14.10 2.54 -53.57
N ARG A 250 12.83 2.85 -53.90
CA ARG A 250 12.51 3.74 -55.03
C ARG A 250 13.00 5.17 -54.79
N LEU A 251 12.79 5.70 -53.58
CA LEU A 251 13.26 7.04 -53.22
C LEU A 251 14.78 7.13 -53.23
N ALA A 252 15.49 6.10 -52.77
CA ALA A 252 16.95 6.04 -52.82
C ALA A 252 17.48 6.00 -54.26
N ARG A 253 16.84 5.24 -55.15
CA ARG A 253 17.17 5.24 -56.58
C ARG A 253 16.93 6.60 -57.23
N MET A 254 15.81 7.25 -56.91
CA MET A 254 15.47 8.56 -57.45
C MET A 254 16.42 9.65 -56.94
N GLN A 255 16.83 9.60 -55.66
CA GLN A 255 17.87 10.47 -55.10
C GLN A 255 19.24 10.26 -55.75
N ALA A 256 19.63 9.01 -55.99
CA ALA A 256 20.88 8.69 -56.68
C ALA A 256 20.88 9.20 -58.14
N GLU A 257 19.75 9.11 -58.84
CA GLU A 257 19.61 9.70 -60.18
C GLU A 257 19.68 11.23 -60.17
N ILE A 258 19.08 11.88 -59.16
CA ILE A 258 19.16 13.33 -58.98
C ILE A 258 20.59 13.77 -58.63
N GLU A 259 21.32 13.00 -57.83
CA GLU A 259 22.74 13.27 -57.56
C GLU A 259 23.64 13.03 -58.77
N SER A 260 23.35 12.01 -59.59
CA SER A 260 24.08 11.77 -60.84
C SER A 260 23.86 12.86 -61.89
N LYS A 261 22.76 13.61 -61.78
CA LYS A 261 22.39 14.73 -62.66
C LYS A 261 22.78 16.10 -62.10
N LYS A 262 23.51 16.19 -60.98
CA LYS A 262 24.13 17.46 -60.54
C LYS A 262 25.26 17.83 -61.51
N PRO A 263 25.18 18.94 -62.27
CA PRO A 263 26.30 19.40 -63.06
C PRO A 263 27.44 19.86 -62.14
N GLN A 264 28.67 19.49 -62.49
CA GLN A 264 29.88 20.07 -61.91
C GLN A 264 29.90 21.57 -62.22
N HIS A 265 29.81 22.41 -61.19
CA HIS A 265 30.34 23.76 -61.24
C HIS A 265 31.23 23.98 -60.00
N ILE A 266 32.52 23.74 -60.21
CA ILE A 266 33.68 24.16 -59.39
C ILE A 266 34.58 24.81 -60.45
N GLN A 267 35.17 26.01 -60.39
CA GLN A 267 35.54 27.01 -59.38
C GLN A 267 35.83 28.30 -60.17
N ASN A 268 35.87 29.47 -59.51
CA ASN A 268 37.07 30.33 -59.55
C ASN A 268 36.88 31.56 -58.65
N GLY A 269 37.81 31.73 -57.72
CA GLY A 269 37.91 32.94 -56.90
C GLY A 269 38.62 32.74 -55.58
N ASP A 270 39.79 32.07 -55.56
CA ASP A 270 40.73 32.20 -54.46
C ASP A 270 41.28 33.63 -54.41
N LEU A 271 41.32 34.17 -53.19
CA LEU A 271 41.99 35.42 -52.85
C LEU A 271 43.51 35.30 -53.10
N LYS A 272 44.13 36.35 -53.65
CA LYS A 272 45.13 37.16 -52.90
C LYS A 272 45.72 38.30 -53.74
N SER A 273 45.83 39.43 -53.07
CA SER A 273 46.61 40.63 -53.40
C SER A 273 48.12 40.35 -53.53
N GLN A 274 48.81 41.29 -54.21
CA GLN A 274 50.26 41.63 -54.14
C GLN A 274 51.20 40.57 -54.75
N ASP A 275 52.20 40.90 -55.59
CA ASP A 275 53.15 42.01 -55.59
C ASP A 275 53.61 42.39 -57.03
N LEU A 276 53.98 43.68 -57.14
CA LEU A 276 54.86 44.37 -58.12
C LEU A 276 54.41 44.52 -59.58
#